data_AF-A0A7S4JJP8-F1
#
_entry.id   AF-A0A7S4JJP8-F1
#
_cell.length_a   1.000
_cell.length_b   1.000
_cell.length_c   1.000
_cell.angle_alpha   90.00
_cell.angle_beta   90.00
_cell.angle_gamma   90.00
#
_symmetry.space_group_name_H-M   'P 1'
#
loop_
_entity.id
_entity.type
_entity.pdbx_description
1 polymer ?
#
loop_
_entity_poly.entity_id
_entity_poly.type
_entity_poly.pdbx_seq_one_letter_code
_entity_poly.pdbx_strand_id
1 'polypeptide(L)'
;TYLNPKVVLAGYALVGGAGLLASVTHTYSTTMIVMEMTGQLEYLYPVLFSVVVSIMVSRGLNVSIFERIVLDKNLPYLPRLRVSQYQLQARDVLELCDNVLVKNCYLSEVKKTITKSKDKWIPVVNNYEELMLLGMVRR
;
A
#
# COMPACT_ATOMS: atom_id res chain seq x y z
N THR A 1 -0.18 57.82 -4.01
CA THR A 1 1.10 57.11 -3.78
C THR A 1 0.79 55.68 -3.44
N TYR A 2 0.40 54.91 -4.45
CA TYR A 2 -0.18 53.57 -4.30
C TYR A 2 0.91 52.50 -4.48
N LEU A 3 0.82 51.48 -3.63
CA LEU A 3 1.32 50.11 -3.83
C LEU A 3 2.82 49.88 -3.70
N ASN A 4 3.28 49.75 -2.45
CA ASN A 4 4.41 48.87 -2.15
C ASN A 4 3.83 47.65 -1.40
N PRO A 5 3.59 46.51 -2.06
CA PRO A 5 3.03 45.35 -1.38
C PRO A 5 4.05 44.88 -0.35
N LYS A 6 3.67 44.90 0.93
CA LYS A 6 4.48 44.28 1.99
C LYS A 6 4.50 42.77 1.73
N VAL A 7 5.60 42.29 1.16
CA VAL A 7 5.82 40.86 0.95
C VAL A 7 5.96 40.19 2.30
N VAL A 8 5.07 39.23 2.60
CA VAL A 8 5.13 38.46 3.85
C VAL A 8 6.04 37.26 3.64
N LEU A 9 7.31 37.36 4.06
CA LEU A 9 8.31 36.30 3.89
C LEU A 9 7.89 34.96 4.52
N ALA A 10 7.13 35.01 5.61
CA ALA A 10 6.63 33.81 6.31
C ALA A 10 5.71 32.96 5.42
N GLY A 11 4.86 33.58 4.59
CA GLY A 11 3.97 32.86 3.68
C GLY A 11 4.72 32.06 2.62
N TYR A 12 5.80 32.64 2.07
CA TYR A 12 6.64 31.95 1.09
C TYR A 12 7.43 30.80 1.71
N ALA A 13 7.93 30.97 2.95
CA ALA A 13 8.60 29.90 3.68
C ALA A 13 7.64 28.72 3.94
N LEU A 14 6.38 29.01 4.31
CA LEU A 14 5.34 27.99 4.51
C LEU A 14 5.04 27.21 3.23
N VAL A 15 4.86 27.91 2.11
CA VAL A 15 4.61 27.29 0.80
C VAL A 15 5.76 26.37 0.40
N GLY A 16 7.01 26.83 0.54
CA GLY A 16 8.19 26.02 0.22
C GLY A 16 8.35 24.79 1.13
N GLY A 17 8.15 24.96 2.44
CA GLY A 17 8.20 23.86 3.41
C GLY A 17 7.12 22.81 3.16
N ALA A 18 5.87 23.24 2.96
CA ALA A 18 4.75 22.34 2.66
C ALA A 18 4.97 21.59 1.34
N GLY A 19 5.43 22.29 0.30
CA GLY A 19 5.72 21.70 -1.02
C GLY A 19 6.83 20.64 -0.95
N LEU A 20 7.90 20.90 -0.20
CA LEU A 20 8.98 19.92 -0.01
C LEU A 20 8.50 18.67 0.72
N LEU A 21 7.76 18.83 1.83
CA LEU A 21 7.22 17.69 2.57
C LEU A 21 6.24 16.87 1.72
N ALA A 22 5.40 17.54 0.94
CA ALA A 22 4.50 16.90 -0.01
C ALA A 22 5.25 16.13 -1.11
N SER A 23 6.32 16.71 -1.64
CA SER A 23 7.18 16.11 -2.66
C SER A 23 7.85 14.83 -2.17
N VAL A 24 8.32 14.78 -0.91
CA VAL A 24 9.01 13.61 -0.37
C VAL A 24 8.02 12.48 -0.02
N THR A 25 6.87 12.84 0.56
CA THR A 25 5.89 11.87 1.06
C THR A 25 4.83 11.47 0.05
N HIS A 26 4.65 12.25 -1.02
CA HIS A 26 3.55 12.15 -1.99
C HIS A 26 2.16 12.22 -1.34
N THR A 27 1.99 13.11 -0.35
CA THR A 27 0.71 13.29 0.36
C THR A 27 0.22 14.74 0.31
N TYR A 28 -1.10 14.92 0.12
CA TYR A 28 -1.74 16.24 0.14
C TYR A 28 -2.04 16.75 1.56
N SER A 29 -2.02 15.85 2.55
CA SER A 29 -2.32 16.16 3.97
C SER A 29 -1.33 17.13 4.60
N THR A 30 -0.12 17.24 4.05
CA THR A 30 0.89 18.23 4.47
C THR A 30 0.35 19.65 4.43
N THR A 31 -0.55 19.98 3.49
CA THR A 31 -1.19 21.30 3.43
C THR A 31 -2.05 21.55 4.67
N MET A 32 -2.89 20.58 5.04
CA MET A 32 -3.75 20.73 6.22
C MET A 32 -2.94 20.78 7.50
N ILE A 33 -1.90 19.94 7.63
CA ILE A 33 -1.02 19.96 8.81
C ILE A 33 -0.38 21.34 8.98
N VAL A 34 0.17 21.92 7.90
CA VAL A 34 0.81 23.24 7.95
C VAL A 34 -0.20 24.35 8.26
N MET A 35 -1.42 24.26 7.72
CA MET A 35 -2.50 25.23 8.00
C MET A 35 -2.99 25.16 9.44
N GLU A 36 -3.12 23.95 10.00
CA GLU A 36 -3.48 23.76 11.40
C GLU A 36 -2.38 24.30 12.33
N MET A 37 -1.11 24.05 12.00
CA MET A 37 0.03 24.56 12.79
C MET A 37 0.15 26.09 12.76
N THR A 38 -0.22 26.75 11.67
CA THR A 38 -0.19 28.22 11.57
C THR A 38 -1.45 28.88 12.13
N GLY A 39 -2.56 28.14 12.24
CA GLY A 39 -3.85 28.66 12.69
C GLY A 39 -4.48 29.68 11.72
N GLN A 40 -4.01 29.77 10.47
CA GLN A 40 -4.44 30.74 9.49
C GLN A 40 -4.81 30.07 8.17
N LEU A 41 -6.11 30.01 7.86
CA LEU A 41 -6.64 29.39 6.63
C LEU A 41 -6.59 30.31 5.40
N GLU A 42 -6.22 31.58 5.56
CA GLU A 42 -6.18 32.57 4.47
C GLU A 42 -5.20 32.19 3.35
N TYR A 43 -4.12 31.47 3.69
CA TYR A 43 -3.10 31.02 2.75
C TYR A 43 -3.37 29.63 2.15
N LEU A 44 -4.58 29.06 2.34
CA LEU A 44 -4.90 27.69 1.93
C LEU A 44 -4.70 27.46 0.42
N TYR A 45 -5.27 28.32 -0.41
CA TYR A 45 -5.24 28.18 -1.87
C TYR A 45 -3.82 28.16 -2.46
N PRO A 46 -2.92 29.13 -2.17
CA PRO A 46 -1.57 29.11 -2.72
C PRO A 46 -0.73 27.92 -2.23
N VAL A 47 -0.91 27.49 -0.98
CA VAL A 47 -0.19 26.33 -0.43
C VAL A 47 -0.65 25.03 -1.10
N LEU A 48 -1.97 24.85 -1.29
CA LEU A 48 -2.51 23.71 -2.01
C LEU A 48 -1.97 23.65 -3.45
N PHE A 49 -1.96 24.77 -4.16
CA PHE A 49 -1.43 24.83 -5.52
C PHE A 49 0.04 24.38 -5.57
N SER A 50 0.87 24.90 -4.68
CA SER A 50 2.28 24.50 -4.58
C SER A 50 2.42 23.01 -4.29
N VAL A 51 1.66 22.49 -3.34
CA VAL A 51 1.70 21.08 -2.93
C VAL A 51 1.32 20.15 -4.09
N VAL A 52 0.28 20.49 -4.86
CA VAL A 52 -0.14 19.72 -6.03
C VAL A 52 0.97 19.69 -7.09
N VAL A 53 1.53 20.84 -7.44
CA VAL A 53 2.62 20.93 -8.42
C VAL A 53 3.85 20.15 -7.94
N SER A 54 4.24 20.31 -6.68
CA SER A 54 5.36 19.57 -6.09
C SER A 54 5.17 18.06 -6.13
N ILE A 55 3.97 17.56 -5.80
CA ILE A 55 3.64 16.12 -5.88
C ILE A 55 3.69 15.63 -7.32
N MET A 56 3.10 16.37 -8.27
CA MET A 56 3.09 15.98 -9.68
C MET A 56 4.50 15.84 -10.25
N VAL A 57 5.38 16.83 -10.00
CA VAL A 57 6.77 16.80 -10.45
C VAL A 57 7.53 15.67 -9.77
N SER A 58 7.40 15.50 -8.45
CA SER A 58 8.10 14.47 -7.70
C SER A 58 7.74 13.06 -8.16
N ARG A 59 6.44 12.79 -8.38
CA ARG A 59 5.95 11.49 -8.89
C ARG A 59 6.48 11.14 -10.27
N GLY A 60 6.82 12.14 -11.09
CA GLY A 60 7.46 11.93 -12.38
C GLY A 60 8.94 11.56 -12.28
N LEU A 61 9.62 11.98 -11.22
CA LEU A 61 11.07 11.78 -11.04
C LEU A 61 11.41 10.55 -10.19
N ASN A 62 10.69 10.34 -9.08
CA ASN A 62 10.99 9.31 -8.10
C ASN A 62 9.71 8.75 -7.44
N VAL A 63 9.86 7.58 -6.82
CA VAL A 63 8.85 7.03 -5.91
C VAL A 63 8.89 7.75 -4.56
N SER A 64 7.79 7.69 -3.80
CA SER A 64 7.75 8.26 -2.45
C SER A 64 8.82 7.63 -1.54
N ILE A 65 9.23 8.34 -0.49
CA ILE A 65 10.21 7.80 0.47
C ILE A 65 9.74 6.50 1.12
N PHE A 66 8.44 6.37 1.39
CA PHE A 66 7.86 5.18 2.01
C PHE A 66 7.88 3.98 1.07
N GLU A 67 7.53 4.19 -0.20
CA GLU A 67 7.66 3.14 -1.23
C GLU A 67 9.13 2.75 -1.42
N ARG A 68 10.05 3.73 -1.39
CA ARG A 68 11.48 3.46 -1.50
C ARG A 68 12.01 2.59 -0.36
N ILE A 69 11.63 2.89 0.88
CA ILE A 69 12.04 2.09 2.05
C ILE A 69 11.51 0.66 1.95
N VAL A 70 10.26 0.47 1.52
CA VAL A 70 9.67 -0.86 1.32
C VAL A 70 10.45 -1.67 0.29
N LEU A 71 10.83 -1.04 -0.83
CA LEU A 71 11.63 -1.67 -1.89
C LEU A 71 13.05 -1.99 -1.41
N ASP A 72 13.73 -1.03 -0.78
CA ASP A 72 15.10 -1.19 -0.30
C ASP A 72 15.19 -2.27 0.81
N LYS A 73 14.13 -2.43 1.61
CA LYS A 73 14.04 -3.46 2.66
C LYS A 73 13.45 -4.80 2.18
N ASN A 74 13.08 -4.93 0.90
CA ASN A 74 12.43 -6.13 0.34
C ASN A 74 11.29 -6.65 1.23
N LEU A 75 10.47 -5.73 1.75
CA LEU A 75 9.34 -6.13 2.59
C LEU A 75 8.26 -6.79 1.72
N PRO A 76 7.61 -7.87 2.19
CA PRO A 76 6.49 -8.48 1.49
C PRO A 76 5.28 -7.53 1.56
N TYR A 77 5.21 -6.60 0.62
CA TYR A 77 4.11 -5.67 0.42
C TYR A 77 3.53 -5.89 -0.96
N LEU A 78 2.20 -5.96 -1.07
CA LEU A 78 1.54 -6.12 -2.35
C LEU A 78 1.74 -4.83 -3.17
N PRO A 79 2.54 -4.86 -4.25
CA PRO A 79 2.77 -3.66 -5.04
C PRO A 79 1.46 -3.18 -5.65
N ARG A 80 1.33 -1.85 -5.82
CA ARG A 80 0.21 -1.29 -6.55
C ARG A 80 0.25 -1.83 -7.98
N LEU A 81 -0.81 -2.53 -8.38
CA LEU A 81 -0.94 -3.09 -9.73
C LEU A 81 -0.87 -1.94 -10.74
N ARG A 82 0.13 -1.99 -11.63
CA ARG A 82 0.19 -1.09 -12.79
C ARG A 82 -0.76 -1.59 -13.87
N VAL A 83 -1.11 -0.71 -14.81
CA VAL A 83 -2.02 -1.06 -15.92
C VAL A 83 -1.55 -2.28 -16.71
N SER A 84 -0.24 -2.45 -16.83
CA SER A 84 0.39 -3.61 -17.46
C SER A 84 0.24 -4.93 -16.69
N GLN A 85 -0.07 -4.87 -15.40
CA GLN A 85 -0.21 -6.04 -14.52
C GLN A 85 -1.68 -6.49 -14.36
N TYR A 86 -2.65 -5.77 -14.94
CA TYR A 86 -4.06 -6.19 -14.89
C TYR A 86 -4.37 -7.45 -15.71
N GLN A 87 -3.42 -7.93 -16.52
CA GLN A 87 -3.55 -9.19 -17.23
C GLN A 87 -3.24 -10.42 -16.37
N LEU A 88 -2.65 -10.24 -15.18
CA LEU A 88 -2.38 -11.35 -14.25
C LEU A 88 -3.68 -11.93 -13.73
N GLN A 89 -3.86 -13.24 -13.89
CA GLN A 89 -4.99 -13.96 -13.34
C GLN A 89 -4.61 -14.64 -12.03
N ALA A 90 -5.60 -14.92 -11.18
CA ALA A 90 -5.37 -15.64 -9.93
C ALA A 90 -4.69 -17.00 -10.16
N ARG A 91 -4.93 -17.63 -11.32
CA ARG A 91 -4.29 -18.89 -11.72
C ARG A 91 -2.77 -18.78 -11.82
N ASP A 92 -2.24 -17.62 -12.21
CA ASP A 92 -0.80 -17.42 -12.43
C ASP A 92 -0.03 -17.25 -11.11
N VAL A 93 -0.74 -16.89 -10.04
CA VAL A 93 -0.19 -16.66 -8.69
C VAL A 93 -0.57 -17.78 -7.73
N LEU A 94 -1.48 -18.68 -8.12
CA LEU A 94 -1.96 -19.77 -7.29
C LEU A 94 -0.84 -20.79 -7.06
N GLU A 95 -0.46 -20.96 -5.80
CA GLU A 95 0.40 -22.06 -5.37
C GLU A 95 -0.47 -23.31 -5.16
N LEU A 96 -0.14 -24.40 -5.87
CA LEU A 96 -0.89 -25.66 -5.77
C LEU A 96 -0.61 -26.32 -4.41
N CYS A 97 -1.67 -26.57 -3.65
CA CYS A 97 -1.55 -27.26 -2.37
C CYS A 97 -1.47 -28.78 -2.58
N ASP A 98 -0.31 -29.37 -2.31
CA ASP A 98 -0.12 -30.84 -2.37
C ASP A 98 -0.76 -31.58 -1.19
N ASN A 99 -1.00 -30.88 -0.07
CA ASN A 99 -1.48 -31.47 1.17
C ASN A 99 -2.93 -31.08 1.43
N VAL A 100 -3.85 -31.97 1.05
CA VAL A 100 -5.30 -31.78 1.21
C VAL A 100 -5.86 -32.86 2.13
N LEU A 101 -6.83 -32.49 2.97
CA LEU A 101 -7.57 -33.43 3.83
C LEU A 101 -8.93 -33.74 3.24
N VAL A 102 -9.35 -35.00 3.25
CA VAL A 102 -10.71 -35.38 2.84
C VAL A 102 -11.62 -35.43 4.07
N LYS A 103 -12.89 -35.04 3.91
CA LYS A 103 -13.90 -35.02 4.98
C LYS A 103 -14.00 -36.35 5.73
N ASN A 104 -13.90 -37.47 5.00
CA ASN A 104 -14.00 -38.83 5.54
C ASN A 104 -12.64 -39.54 5.64
N CYS A 105 -11.59 -38.82 6.07
CA CYS A 105 -10.26 -39.40 6.31
C CYS A 105 -10.17 -40.17 7.63
N TYR A 106 -9.23 -41.11 7.69
CA TYR A 106 -8.82 -41.74 8.95
C TYR A 106 -7.90 -40.80 9.76
N LEU A 107 -7.95 -40.91 11.09
CA LEU A 107 -7.11 -40.10 11.98
C LEU A 107 -5.60 -40.27 11.70
N SER A 108 -5.19 -41.45 11.21
CA SER A 108 -3.81 -41.74 10.81
C SER A 108 -3.35 -40.89 9.62
N GLU A 109 -4.23 -40.64 8.64
CA GLU A 109 -3.96 -39.78 7.49
C GLU A 109 -3.90 -38.32 7.90
N VAL A 110 -4.82 -37.88 8.76
CA VAL A 110 -4.79 -36.52 9.33
C VAL A 110 -3.45 -36.26 10.01
N LYS A 111 -3.00 -37.18 10.85
CA LYS A 111 -1.70 -37.06 11.55
C LYS A 111 -0.54 -37.00 10.55
N LYS A 112 -0.53 -37.85 9.53
CA LYS A 112 0.49 -37.85 8.46
C LYS A 112 0.52 -36.52 7.71
N THR A 113 -0.64 -36.01 7.29
CA THR A 113 -0.76 -34.74 6.55
C THR A 113 -0.33 -33.55 7.39
N ILE A 114 -0.67 -33.51 8.67
CA ILE A 114 -0.21 -32.47 9.61
C ILE A 114 1.31 -32.53 9.83
N THR A 115 1.89 -33.73 9.93
CA THR A 115 3.35 -33.86 10.06
C THR A 115 4.11 -33.52 8.78
N LYS A 116 3.50 -33.74 7.62
CA LYS A 116 4.10 -33.50 6.30
C LYS A 116 3.98 -32.05 5.87
N SER A 117 2.85 -31.40 6.14
CA SER A 117 2.61 -30.00 5.79
C SER A 117 3.37 -29.06 6.74
N LYS A 118 3.90 -27.96 6.21
CA LYS A 118 4.46 -26.83 6.99
C LYS A 118 3.49 -25.67 7.12
N ASP A 119 2.36 -25.72 6.40
CA ASP A 119 1.42 -24.62 6.33
C ASP A 119 0.53 -24.54 7.57
N LYS A 120 0.14 -23.31 7.92
CA LYS A 120 -0.71 -23.02 9.08
C LYS A 120 -2.16 -23.45 8.84
N TRP A 121 -2.60 -23.44 7.59
CA TRP A 121 -3.95 -23.75 7.17
C TRP A 121 -3.91 -24.89 6.17
N ILE A 122 -4.79 -25.87 6.36
CA ILE A 122 -4.89 -27.05 5.51
C ILE A 122 -6.30 -27.05 4.90
N PRO A 123 -6.43 -27.10 3.56
CA PRO A 123 -7.73 -27.19 2.91
C PRO A 123 -8.36 -28.57 3.14
N VAL A 124 -9.67 -28.56 3.39
CA VAL A 124 -10.50 -29.76 3.51
C VAL A 124 -11.40 -29.87 2.29
N VAL A 125 -11.36 -31.01 1.60
CA VAL A 125 -12.17 -31.31 0.41
C VAL A 125 -13.16 -32.44 0.65
N ASN A 126 -14.16 -32.53 -0.24
CA ASN A 126 -15.19 -33.57 -0.17
C ASN A 126 -14.64 -34.97 -0.48
N ASN A 127 -13.93 -35.12 -1.60
CA ASN A 127 -13.38 -36.39 -2.06
C ASN A 127 -12.13 -36.15 -2.96
N TYR A 128 -11.31 -37.18 -3.18
CA TYR A 128 -10.08 -37.09 -4.00
C TYR A 128 -10.34 -36.91 -5.50
N GLU A 129 -11.55 -37.22 -5.97
CA GLU A 129 -11.92 -37.08 -7.38
C GLU A 129 -12.51 -35.70 -7.71
N GLU A 130 -13.47 -35.22 -6.91
CA GLU A 130 -14.14 -33.94 -7.15
C GLU A 130 -13.33 -32.73 -6.67
N LEU A 131 -12.45 -32.90 -5.67
CA LEU A 131 -11.63 -31.85 -5.06
C LEU A 131 -12.41 -30.57 -4.67
N MET A 132 -13.70 -30.72 -4.37
CA MET A 132 -14.57 -29.63 -3.91
C MET A 132 -14.11 -29.14 -2.53
N LEU A 133 -13.69 -27.87 -2.44
CA LEU A 133 -13.27 -27.26 -1.18
C LEU A 133 -14.47 -27.06 -0.25
N LEU A 134 -14.44 -27.70 0.92
CA LEU A 134 -15.46 -27.59 1.96
C LEU A 134 -15.07 -26.55 3.03
N GLY A 135 -13.78 -26.31 3.23
CA GLY A 135 -13.30 -25.34 4.20
C GLY A 135 -11.80 -25.44 4.43
N MET A 136 -11.32 -24.73 5.44
CA MET A 136 -9.93 -24.79 5.89
C MET A 136 -9.86 -25.06 7.38
N VAL A 137 -8.88 -25.85 7.78
CA VAL A 137 -8.61 -26.16 9.18
C VAL A 137 -7.24 -25.62 9.55
N ARG A 138 -7.16 -24.99 10.72
CA ARG A 138 -5.90 -24.53 11.27
C ARG A 138 -5.18 -25.73 11.88
N ARG A 139 -3.88 -25.84 11.60
CA ARG A 139 -3.00 -26.81 12.23
C ARG A 139 -2.90 -26.60 13.75
#